data_AF-A0A523V621-F1
#
_entry.id   AF-A0A523V621-F1
#
_cell.length_a   1.000
_cell.length_b   1.000
_cell.length_c   1.000
_cell.angle_alpha   90.00
_cell.angle_beta   90.00
_cell.angle_gamma   90.00
#
_symmetry.space_group_name_H-M   'P 1'
#
loop_
_entity.id
_entity.type
_entity.pdbx_description
1 polymer ?
#
loop_
_entity_poly.entity_id
_entity_poly.type
_entity_poly.pdbx_seq_one_letter_code
_entity_poly.pdbx_strand_id
1 'polypeptide(L)'
;MLKAASIILIVVALCAVIIGIVYVARGTLMDYHEEFLGMTLEDIRDFNPELAALATIFVRLAGILFISAGTLLIAVIYFGLRKAERWAWWATLIGMGVINAPLVAITSPVRGFPWTLAIVSLIVFVTAIGLAAREVFREVPQRPATGTQSS
;
A
#
# COMPACT_ATOMS: atom_id res chain seq x y z
N MET A 1 -0.44 -3.85 -20.92
CA MET A 1 -0.25 -4.38 -19.55
C MET A 1 -0.22 -3.24 -18.52
N LEU A 2 0.21 -2.03 -18.89
CA LEU A 2 0.37 -0.90 -17.97
C LEU A 2 -0.95 -0.40 -17.42
N LYS A 3 -1.98 -0.41 -18.28
CA LYS A 3 -3.37 -0.13 -17.89
C LYS A 3 -3.85 -1.15 -16.84
N ALA A 4 -3.61 -2.44 -17.05
CA ALA A 4 -3.98 -3.49 -16.11
C ALA A 4 -3.21 -3.35 -14.77
N ALA A 5 -1.89 -3.16 -14.80
CA ALA A 5 -1.08 -2.93 -13.61
C ALA A 5 -1.55 -1.68 -12.83
N SER A 6 -1.84 -0.59 -13.54
CA SER A 6 -2.36 0.64 -12.93
C SER A 6 -3.74 0.45 -12.31
N ILE A 7 -4.64 -0.31 -12.96
CA ILE A 7 -5.96 -0.61 -12.41
C ILE A 7 -5.83 -1.45 -11.14
N ILE A 8 -5.01 -2.50 -11.16
CA ILE A 8 -4.76 -3.36 -9.99
C ILE A 8 -4.25 -2.51 -8.82
N LEU A 9 -3.22 -1.68 -9.04
CA LEU A 9 -2.66 -0.84 -8.00
C LEU A 9 -3.64 0.22 -7.49
N ILE A 10 -4.50 0.77 -8.35
CA ILE A 10 -5.58 1.69 -7.94
C ILE A 10 -6.59 0.97 -7.05
N VAL A 11 -7.00 -0.25 -7.40
CA VAL A 11 -7.93 -1.04 -6.56
C VAL A 11 -7.32 -1.30 -5.19
N VAL A 12 -6.04 -1.71 -5.13
CA VAL A 12 -5.32 -1.88 -3.86
C VAL A 12 -5.28 -0.58 -3.07
N ALA A 13 -4.96 0.54 -3.72
CA ALA A 13 -4.91 1.84 -3.08
C ALA A 13 -6.27 2.27 -2.51
N LEU A 14 -7.36 2.03 -3.25
CA LEU A 14 -8.72 2.31 -2.78
C LEU A 14 -9.09 1.43 -1.59
N CYS A 15 -8.76 0.13 -1.62
CA CYS A 15 -8.95 -0.75 -0.47
C CYS A 15 -8.18 -0.23 0.76
N ALA A 16 -6.93 0.21 0.59
CA ALA A 16 -6.15 0.80 1.68
C ALA A 16 -6.83 2.06 2.25
N VAL A 17 -7.32 2.97 1.39
CA VAL A 17 -8.08 4.16 1.84
C VAL A 17 -9.33 3.76 2.61
N ILE A 18 -10.11 2.79 2.12
CA ILE A 18 -11.33 2.31 2.79
C ILE A 18 -10.99 1.72 4.16
N ILE A 19 -9.98 0.85 4.25
CA ILE A 19 -9.51 0.28 5.52
C ILE A 19 -9.10 1.42 6.46
N GLY A 20 -8.35 2.40 5.96
CA GLY A 20 -7.91 3.52 6.77
C GLY A 20 -9.07 4.38 7.30
N ILE A 21 -10.09 4.63 6.48
CA ILE A 21 -11.32 5.32 6.91
C ILE A 21 -12.03 4.52 8.00
N VAL A 22 -12.15 3.20 7.84
CA VAL A 22 -12.77 2.33 8.85
C VAL A 22 -12.03 2.39 10.19
N TYR A 23 -10.69 2.40 10.17
CA TYR A 23 -9.88 2.50 11.38
C TYR A 23 -10.05 3.85 12.08
N VAL A 24 -10.01 4.95 11.32
CA VAL A 24 -10.22 6.30 11.86
C VAL A 24 -11.63 6.46 12.43
N ALA A 25 -12.65 6.01 11.67
CA ALA A 25 -14.06 6.17 12.04
C ALA A 25 -14.46 5.32 13.24
N ARG A 26 -13.99 4.05 13.30
CA ARG A 26 -14.24 3.21 14.49
C ARG A 26 -13.49 3.76 15.69
N GLY A 27 -12.21 4.08 15.54
CA GLY A 27 -11.39 4.58 16.65
C GLY A 27 -11.42 3.68 17.89
N THR A 28 -11.59 2.37 17.70
CA THR A 28 -11.61 1.36 18.74
C THR A 28 -10.90 0.11 18.21
N LEU A 29 -10.58 -0.82 19.11
CA LEU A 29 -10.06 -2.12 18.73
C LEU A 29 -11.03 -2.83 17.77
N MET A 30 -10.45 -3.46 16.76
CA MET A 30 -11.17 -4.39 15.87
C MET A 30 -11.17 -5.76 16.51
N ASP A 31 -12.11 -6.63 16.10
CA ASP A 31 -12.29 -7.97 16.65
C ASP A 31 -10.97 -8.77 16.70
N TYR A 32 -10.13 -8.68 15.66
CA TYR A 32 -8.83 -9.37 15.65
C TYR A 32 -7.83 -8.84 16.69
N HIS A 33 -7.94 -7.56 17.10
CA HIS A 33 -7.10 -7.01 18.16
C HIS A 33 -7.54 -7.56 19.51
N GLU A 34 -8.85 -7.63 19.76
CA GLU A 34 -9.40 -8.16 21.01
C GLU A 34 -9.15 -9.66 21.13
N GLU A 35 -9.29 -10.41 20.02
CA GLU A 35 -8.93 -11.82 19.96
C GLU A 35 -7.44 -12.06 20.27
N PHE A 36 -6.56 -11.21 19.74
CA PHE A 36 -5.13 -11.31 20.01
C PHE A 36 -4.76 -10.94 21.46
N LEU A 37 -5.44 -9.93 22.03
CA LEU A 37 -5.19 -9.47 23.39
C LEU A 37 -5.89 -10.33 24.45
N GLY A 38 -6.94 -11.06 24.07
CA GLY A 38 -7.83 -11.76 25.00
C GLY A 38 -8.63 -10.83 25.91
N MET A 39 -8.72 -9.54 25.56
CA MET A 39 -9.37 -8.48 26.34
C MET A 39 -10.05 -7.49 25.39
N THR A 40 -11.20 -6.97 25.80
CA THR A 40 -11.89 -5.89 25.07
C THR A 40 -11.26 -4.54 25.37
N LEU A 41 -11.57 -3.53 24.57
CA LEU A 41 -11.13 -2.16 24.89
C LEU A 41 -11.73 -1.66 26.22
N GLU A 42 -12.91 -2.14 26.62
CA GLU A 42 -13.55 -1.81 27.89
C GLU A 42 -12.77 -2.42 29.07
N ASP A 43 -12.37 -3.69 28.97
CA ASP A 43 -11.53 -4.34 29.99
C ASP A 43 -10.20 -3.60 30.18
N ILE A 44 -9.58 -3.15 29.08
CA ILE A 44 -8.34 -2.36 29.11
C ILE A 44 -8.60 -1.00 29.77
N ARG A 45 -9.74 -0.36 29.49
CA ARG A 45 -10.09 0.95 30.04
C ARG A 45 -10.32 0.87 31.55
N ASP A 46 -10.96 -0.18 32.04
CA ASP A 46 -11.20 -0.40 33.46
C ASP A 46 -9.90 -0.70 34.21
N PHE A 47 -8.96 -1.40 33.57
CA PHE A 47 -7.62 -1.63 34.11
C PHE A 47 -6.73 -0.38 34.08
N ASN A 48 -6.69 0.31 32.94
CA ASN A 48 -5.87 1.50 32.72
C ASN A 48 -6.45 2.38 31.59
N PRO A 49 -7.13 3.50 31.94
CA PRO A 49 -7.75 4.40 30.97
C PRO A 49 -6.76 5.02 29.97
N GLU A 50 -5.52 5.31 30.40
CA GLU A 50 -4.48 5.88 29.53
C GLU A 50 -4.00 4.86 28.48
N LEU A 51 -3.94 3.59 28.85
CA LEU A 51 -3.60 2.52 27.91
C LEU A 51 -4.71 2.34 26.85
N ALA A 52 -5.98 2.40 27.25
CA ALA A 52 -7.10 2.36 26.30
C ALA A 52 -7.11 3.58 25.35
N ALA A 53 -6.78 4.76 25.87
CA ALA A 53 -6.62 5.97 25.05
C ALA A 53 -5.45 5.82 24.06
N LEU A 54 -4.32 5.29 24.52
CA LEU A 54 -3.16 5.03 23.66
C LEU A 54 -3.48 4.03 22.55
N ALA A 55 -4.17 2.92 22.86
CA ALA A 55 -4.61 1.94 21.87
C ALA A 55 -5.52 2.57 20.80
N THR A 56 -6.46 3.41 21.24
CA THR A 56 -7.35 4.19 20.35
C THR A 56 -6.56 5.10 19.41
N ILE A 57 -5.55 5.82 19.94
CA ILE A 57 -4.67 6.69 19.15
C ILE A 57 -3.92 5.87 18.09
N PHE A 58 -3.35 4.72 18.45
CA PHE A 58 -2.63 3.87 17.49
C PHE A 58 -3.53 3.31 16.39
N VAL A 59 -4.77 2.91 16.69
CA VAL A 59 -5.74 2.49 15.67
C VAL A 59 -6.02 3.63 14.68
N ARG A 60 -6.28 4.84 15.19
CA ARG A 60 -6.53 6.01 14.33
C ARG A 60 -5.30 6.39 13.52
N LEU A 61 -4.11 6.35 14.12
CA LEU A 61 -2.85 6.62 13.45
C LEU A 61 -2.60 5.64 12.31
N ALA A 62 -2.78 4.34 12.55
CA ALA A 62 -2.70 3.33 11.49
C ALA A 62 -3.69 3.64 10.35
N GLY A 63 -4.92 4.04 10.69
CA GLY A 63 -5.91 4.46 9.70
C GLY A 63 -5.47 5.64 8.83
N ILE A 64 -4.92 6.69 9.42
CA ILE A 64 -4.39 7.86 8.69
C ILE A 64 -3.22 7.47 7.79
N LEU A 65 -2.34 6.55 8.25
CA LEU A 65 -1.24 6.05 7.43
C LEU A 65 -1.74 5.27 6.21
N PHE A 66 -2.77 4.44 6.36
CA PHE A 66 -3.39 3.73 5.23
C PHE A 66 -4.04 4.70 4.22
N ILE A 67 -4.75 5.72 4.69
CA ILE A 67 -5.33 6.76 3.83
C ILE A 67 -4.22 7.50 3.06
N SER A 68 -3.17 7.92 3.76
CA SER A 68 -2.04 8.65 3.19
C SER A 68 -1.29 7.81 2.14
N ALA A 69 -1.00 6.55 2.46
CA ALA A 69 -0.32 5.64 1.52
C ALA A 69 -1.18 5.37 0.28
N GLY A 70 -2.47 5.08 0.45
CA GLY A 70 -3.37 4.83 -0.68
C GLY A 70 -3.56 6.05 -1.57
N THR A 71 -3.79 7.23 -0.99
CA THR A 71 -3.92 8.48 -1.77
C THR A 71 -2.63 8.84 -2.50
N LEU A 72 -1.47 8.70 -1.85
CA LEU A 72 -0.18 8.92 -2.50
C LEU A 72 0.06 7.96 -3.67
N LEU A 73 -0.29 6.68 -3.50
CA LEU A 73 -0.16 5.69 -4.57
C LEU A 73 -1.02 6.06 -5.78
N ILE A 74 -2.27 6.49 -5.55
CA ILE A 74 -3.16 6.96 -6.63
C ILE A 74 -2.54 8.14 -7.37
N ALA A 75 -1.95 9.11 -6.64
CA ALA A 75 -1.28 10.25 -7.25
C ALA A 75 -0.07 9.83 -8.10
N VAL A 76 0.81 8.97 -7.58
CA VAL A 76 1.98 8.45 -8.33
C VAL A 76 1.53 7.71 -9.59
N ILE A 77 0.46 6.93 -9.51
CA ILE A 77 -0.08 6.20 -10.66
C ILE A 77 -0.58 7.18 -11.73
N TYR A 78 -1.34 8.19 -11.32
CA TYR A 78 -1.95 9.15 -12.24
C TYR A 78 -0.91 10.05 -12.92
N PHE A 79 0.06 10.57 -12.15
CA PHE A 79 1.00 11.55 -12.65
C PHE A 79 2.18 10.96 -13.41
N GLY A 80 2.63 9.74 -13.07
CA GLY A 80 3.81 9.14 -13.69
C GLY A 80 3.63 7.71 -14.19
N LEU A 81 3.07 6.78 -13.39
CA LEU A 81 3.08 5.37 -13.77
C LEU A 81 2.28 5.09 -15.06
N ARG A 82 1.13 5.75 -15.24
CA ARG A 82 0.33 5.64 -16.47
C ARG A 82 1.04 6.14 -17.73
N LYS A 83 2.06 7.01 -17.56
CA LYS A 83 2.89 7.55 -18.65
C LYS A 83 4.16 6.72 -18.87
N ALA A 84 4.30 5.58 -18.18
CA ALA A 84 5.49 4.73 -18.21
C ALA A 84 6.77 5.44 -17.73
N GLU A 85 6.64 6.45 -16.86
CA GLU A 85 7.78 7.20 -16.35
C GLU A 85 8.56 6.38 -15.30
N ARG A 86 9.88 6.28 -15.49
CA ARG A 86 10.76 5.45 -14.65
C ARG A 86 10.78 5.89 -13.19
N TRP A 87 10.71 7.19 -12.92
CA TRP A 87 10.71 7.69 -11.54
C TRP A 87 9.48 7.22 -10.77
N ALA A 88 8.32 7.11 -11.42
CA ALA A 88 7.08 6.69 -10.78
C ALA A 88 7.08 5.19 -10.49
N TRP A 89 7.70 4.40 -11.37
CA TRP A 89 7.95 2.98 -11.12
C TRP A 89 8.86 2.79 -9.90
N TRP A 90 9.99 3.52 -9.82
CA TRP A 90 10.89 3.45 -8.67
C TRP A 90 10.26 3.97 -7.38
N ALA A 91 9.53 5.09 -7.44
CA ALA A 91 8.80 5.64 -6.30
C ALA A 91 7.76 4.64 -5.77
N THR A 92 7.05 3.96 -6.67
CA THR A 92 6.09 2.90 -6.31
C THR A 92 6.82 1.71 -5.70
N LEU A 93 7.90 1.22 -6.33
CA LEU A 93 8.68 0.08 -5.85
C LEU A 93 9.25 0.33 -4.45
N ILE A 94 9.93 1.46 -4.26
CA ILE A 94 10.59 1.80 -3.00
C ILE A 94 9.54 2.13 -1.94
N GLY A 95 8.62 3.05 -2.26
CA GLY A 95 7.62 3.53 -1.30
C GLY A 95 6.72 2.41 -0.78
N MET A 96 6.18 1.58 -1.68
CA MET A 96 5.28 0.50 -1.27
C MET A 96 6.03 -0.78 -0.90
N GLY A 97 7.20 -1.05 -1.47
CA GLY A 97 8.00 -2.21 -1.12
C GLY A 97 8.52 -2.14 0.31
N VAL A 98 9.01 -0.97 0.72
CA VAL A 98 9.46 -0.71 2.10
C VAL A 98 8.32 -0.79 3.11
N ILE A 99 7.07 -0.59 2.69
CA ILE A 99 5.90 -0.75 3.57
C ILE A 99 5.44 -2.22 3.61
N ASN A 100 5.21 -2.84 2.45
CA ASN A 100 4.55 -4.15 2.39
C ASN A 100 5.40 -5.28 2.95
N ALA A 101 6.72 -5.31 2.69
CA ALA A 101 7.55 -6.41 3.17
C ALA A 101 7.69 -6.43 4.72
N PRO A 102 8.02 -5.30 5.39
CA PRO A 102 8.02 -5.24 6.85
C PRO A 102 6.63 -5.46 7.47
N LEU A 103 5.56 -5.01 6.80
CA LEU A 103 4.19 -5.20 7.32
C LEU A 103 3.84 -6.69 7.46
N VAL A 104 4.26 -7.54 6.53
CA VAL A 104 4.08 -9.01 6.65
C VAL A 104 4.82 -9.55 7.88
N ALA A 105 6.05 -9.09 8.12
CA ALA A 105 6.82 -9.54 9.27
C ALA A 105 6.18 -9.10 10.60
N ILE A 106 5.77 -7.83 10.70
CA ILE A 106 5.18 -7.24 11.91
C ILE A 106 3.82 -7.87 12.25
N THR A 107 3.02 -8.22 11.25
CA THR A 107 1.69 -8.82 11.45
C THR A 107 1.73 -10.33 11.69
N SER A 108 2.87 -10.99 11.45
CA SER A 108 3.01 -12.44 11.59
C SER A 108 2.68 -13.02 12.98
N PRO A 109 2.91 -12.33 14.12
CA PRO A 109 2.53 -12.85 15.43
C PRO A 109 1.02 -12.86 15.66
N VAL A 110 0.30 -11.86 15.11
CA VAL A 110 -1.16 -11.76 15.25
C VAL A 110 -1.85 -12.91 14.54
N ARG A 111 -1.30 -13.33 13.38
CA ARG A 111 -1.93 -14.31 12.48
C ARG A 111 -3.36 -13.85 12.11
N GLY A 112 -4.10 -14.63 11.32
CA GLY A 112 -5.46 -14.24 10.90
C GLY A 112 -5.52 -13.07 9.91
N PHE A 113 -6.62 -12.30 9.98
CA PHE A 113 -6.99 -11.27 8.99
C PHE A 113 -5.86 -10.29 8.61
N PRO A 114 -5.18 -9.60 9.56
CA PRO A 114 -4.16 -8.61 9.20
C PRO A 114 -2.95 -9.24 8.47
N TRP A 115 -2.53 -10.43 8.88
CA TRP A 115 -1.41 -11.12 8.26
C TRP A 115 -1.77 -11.64 6.85
N THR A 116 -2.96 -12.20 6.69
CA THR A 116 -3.46 -12.64 5.37
C THR A 116 -3.56 -11.45 4.41
N LEU A 117 -4.09 -10.31 4.87
CA LEU A 117 -4.13 -9.09 4.06
C LEU A 117 -2.73 -8.61 3.65
N ALA A 118 -1.77 -8.63 4.57
CA ALA A 118 -0.40 -8.20 4.27
C ALA A 118 0.25 -9.08 3.18
N ILE A 119 0.07 -10.40 3.25
CA ILE A 119 0.60 -11.34 2.23
C ILE A 119 -0.07 -11.12 0.89
N VAL A 120 -1.41 -11.04 0.85
CA VAL A 120 -2.15 -10.82 -0.39
C VAL A 120 -1.74 -9.49 -1.03
N SER A 121 -1.64 -8.42 -0.22
CA SER A 121 -1.17 -7.11 -0.67
C SER A 121 0.23 -7.18 -1.28
N LEU A 122 1.18 -7.87 -0.62
CA LEU A 122 2.53 -8.03 -1.12
C LEU A 122 2.58 -8.79 -2.45
N ILE A 123 1.83 -9.89 -2.59
CA ILE A 123 1.79 -10.69 -3.83
C ILE A 123 1.21 -9.87 -4.97
N VAL A 124 0.09 -9.18 -4.73
CA VAL A 124 -0.57 -8.33 -5.74
C VAL A 124 0.35 -7.18 -6.15
N PHE A 125 1.03 -6.55 -5.18
CA PHE A 125 1.99 -5.49 -5.42
C PHE A 125 3.17 -5.95 -6.28
N VAL A 126 3.83 -7.05 -5.92
CA VAL A 126 4.96 -7.62 -6.68
C VAL A 126 4.55 -7.98 -8.10
N THR A 127 3.35 -8.57 -8.25
CA THR A 127 2.82 -8.91 -9.57
C THR A 127 2.57 -7.66 -10.40
N ALA A 128 1.90 -6.64 -9.84
CA ALA A 128 1.57 -5.43 -10.57
C ALA A 128 2.81 -4.61 -10.96
N ILE A 129 3.79 -4.47 -10.05
CA ILE A 129 5.02 -3.72 -10.35
C ILE A 129 5.91 -4.46 -11.37
N GLY A 130 5.93 -5.79 -11.33
CA GLY A 130 6.61 -6.63 -12.32
C GLY A 130 5.97 -6.50 -13.71
N LEU A 131 4.63 -6.50 -13.79
CA LEU A 131 3.91 -6.24 -15.04
C LEU A 131 4.21 -4.85 -15.60
N ALA A 132 4.26 -3.83 -14.74
CA ALA A 132 4.59 -2.46 -15.16
C ALA A 132 6.05 -2.31 -15.63
N ALA A 133 6.99 -3.08 -15.06
CA ALA A 133 8.41 -2.98 -15.40
C ALA A 133 8.67 -3.23 -16.89
N ARG A 134 8.00 -4.23 -17.49
CA ARG A 134 8.16 -4.58 -18.90
C ARG A 134 7.88 -3.42 -19.85
N GLU A 135 6.97 -2.53 -19.49
CA GLU A 135 6.56 -1.40 -20.34
C GLU A 135 7.35 -0.13 -20.05
N VAL A 136 7.65 0.12 -18.77
CA VAL A 136 8.49 1.25 -18.34
C VAL A 136 9.92 1.13 -18.88
N PHE A 137 10.44 -0.09 -18.99
CA PHE A 137 11.79 -0.36 -19.47
C PHE A 137 11.85 -0.86 -20.92
N ARG A 138 10.73 -0.80 -21.67
CA ARG A 138 10.75 -1.15 -23.10
C ARG A 138 11.54 -0.09 -23.86
N GLU A 139 12.64 -0.49 -24.51
CA GLU A 139 13.39 0.38 -25.40
C GLU A 139 12.55 0.74 -26.63
N VAL A 140 12.44 2.04 -26.93
CA VAL A 140 11.91 2.52 -28.21
C VAL A 140 13.06 2.42 -29.21
N PRO A 141 12.90 1.71 -30.35
CA PRO A 141 13.94 1.67 -31.37
C PRO A 141 14.30 3.10 -31.80
N GLN A 142 15.57 3.47 -31.72
CA GLN A 142 16.04 4.74 -32.26
C GLN A 142 15.70 4.77 -33.76
N ARG A 143 14.95 5.79 -34.21
CA ARG A 143 14.80 6.03 -35.65
C ARG A 143 16.21 6.19 -36.23
N PRO A 144 16.56 5.48 -37.32
CA PRO A 144 17.86 5.69 -37.95
C PRO A 144 17.98 7.18 -38.29
N ALA A 145 19.10 7.78 -37.86
CA ALA A 145 19.42 9.15 -38.20
C ALA A 145 19.31 9.27 -39.73
N THR A 146 18.35 10.08 -40.19
CA THR A 146 18.22 10.43 -41.60
C THR A 146 19.56 10.99 -42.04
N GLY A 147 20.28 10.23 -42.86
CA GLY A 147 21.61 10.55 -43.32
C GLY A 147 21.61 11.91 -43.99
N THR A 148 22.36 12.84 -43.42
CA THR A 148 22.87 14.00 -44.15
C THR A 148 23.94 13.48 -45.11
N GLN A 149 23.52 13.09 -46.32
CA GLN A 149 24.40 13.15 -47.48
C GLN A 149 24.53 14.63 -47.86
N SER A 150 25.60 15.28 -47.40
CA SER A 150 26.06 16.55 -47.97
C SER A 150 26.90 16.23 -49.20
N SER A 151 26.41 16.68 -50.34
CA SER A 151 27.08 16.72 -51.65
C SER A 151 28.29 17.64 -51.67
#